data_AF-A0A1V1TTX9-F1
#
_entry.id   AF-A0A1V1TTX9-F1
#
_cell.length_a   1.000
_cell.length_b   1.000
_cell.length_c   1.000
_cell.angle_alpha   90.00
_cell.angle_beta   90.00
_cell.angle_gamma   90.00
#
_symmetry.space_group_name_H-M   'P 1'
#
loop_
_entity.id
_entity.type
_entity.pdbx_description
1 polymer ?
#
loop_
_entity_poly.entity_id
_entity_poly.type
_entity_poly.pdbx_seq_one_letter_code
_entity_poly.pdbx_strand_id
1 'polypeptide(L)'
;MQGSAKRNLLTFKELCGEKALSKVILATTMWDRVAETEGARREKELQDRPEFWRWMISKGSSCHRLDNTAESKKRIVHLLADHDEPVATDIQTQLVDERRRLDQTSAGRELRSELIREREKWEKEREEIRRQMEEAIKKSDREAQEALEEERDRYTRMIKKAEKNTNALRSTMEELIARRDKKVAEIEKRMKEQQAAHEKELKRLKADRAQIEKEKVKLGKKSSGKKSSKKSTSKKSKEKKPSPKEVPTGITPLSPYSVSKFGEKFVLTSPRAWHRNSPFPLDHVGSKWRESASLGENGTWIARFADQSWSEAFHAALEHNEWKLTTSAEISEDFATYYPYLGAKVDSHGLNNLDVCFLGPLQRHFARWQDGMTCHYAAADLNAQFKEFGREIVAVAFGFDDSYLFSYGTNLSKLRHCGDLKEYYPDLQQFFDDAKGLSIIVRRSPSQGP
;
A
#
# COMPACT_ATOMS: atom_id res chain seq x y z
N MET A 1 5.28 34.69 -14.42
CA MET A 1 6.04 34.46 -13.16
C MET A 1 7.14 35.50 -13.02
N GLN A 2 7.46 35.95 -11.81
CA GLN A 2 8.58 36.87 -11.53
C GLN A 2 9.80 36.13 -10.93
N GLY A 3 10.95 36.82 -10.85
CA GLY A 3 12.30 36.28 -10.63
C GLY A 3 12.42 35.07 -9.69
N SER A 4 11.94 35.17 -8.44
CA SER A 4 12.05 34.07 -7.47
C SER A 4 11.25 32.82 -7.86
N ALA A 5 10.06 32.99 -8.42
CA ALA A 5 9.21 31.87 -8.85
C ALA A 5 9.81 31.14 -10.06
N LYS A 6 10.48 31.86 -10.97
CA LYS A 6 11.20 31.26 -12.11
C LYS A 6 12.41 30.46 -11.64
N ARG A 7 13.15 30.96 -10.64
CA ARG A 7 14.29 30.24 -10.02
C ARG A 7 13.85 28.96 -9.34
N ASN A 8 12.81 29.03 -8.51
CA ASN A 8 12.27 27.84 -7.85
C ASN A 8 11.85 26.78 -8.86
N LEU A 9 11.28 27.20 -10.00
CA LEU A 9 10.90 26.30 -11.07
C LEU A 9 12.12 25.63 -11.73
N LEU A 10 13.19 26.37 -11.98
CA LEU A 10 14.45 25.81 -12.50
C LEU A 10 15.04 24.78 -11.54
N THR A 11 15.16 25.12 -10.26
CA THR A 11 15.63 24.17 -9.24
C THR A 11 14.73 22.94 -9.15
N PHE A 12 13.42 23.12 -9.25
CA PHE A 12 12.47 21.99 -9.25
C PHE A 12 12.68 21.05 -10.43
N LYS A 13 12.97 21.56 -11.63
CA LYS A 13 13.28 20.74 -12.80
C LYS A 13 14.52 19.87 -12.58
N GLU A 14 15.56 20.43 -12.01
CA GLU A 14 16.81 19.71 -11.68
C GLU A 14 16.64 18.70 -10.54
N LEU A 15 15.70 18.94 -9.61
CA LEU A 15 15.39 18.00 -8.53
C LEU A 15 14.66 16.77 -9.07
N CYS A 16 13.62 17.00 -9.87
CA CYS A 16 12.80 15.93 -10.41
C CYS A 16 13.55 15.12 -11.48
N GLY A 17 14.23 15.80 -12.41
CA GLY A 17 14.75 15.17 -13.61
C GLY A 17 13.68 14.95 -14.66
N GLU A 18 14.08 14.78 -15.93
CA GLU A 18 13.13 14.70 -17.04
C GLU A 18 12.12 13.55 -16.91
N LYS A 19 12.56 12.40 -16.39
CA LYS A 19 11.72 11.20 -16.27
C LYS A 19 10.57 11.40 -15.28
N ALA A 20 10.84 12.07 -14.16
CA ALA A 20 9.85 12.29 -13.10
C ALA A 20 8.83 13.38 -13.45
N LEU A 21 9.09 14.23 -14.45
CA LEU A 21 8.16 15.30 -14.86
C LEU A 21 6.83 14.75 -15.38
N SER A 22 6.81 13.54 -15.94
CA SER A 22 5.58 12.84 -16.33
C SER A 22 4.63 12.56 -15.16
N LYS A 23 5.13 12.64 -13.92
CA LYS A 23 4.39 12.45 -12.67
C LYS A 23 4.10 13.76 -11.93
N VAL A 24 4.44 14.90 -12.54
CA VAL A 24 4.24 16.22 -11.95
C VAL A 24 2.92 16.81 -12.44
N ILE A 25 2.11 17.26 -11.49
CA ILE A 25 0.88 18.01 -11.75
C ILE A 25 1.11 19.49 -11.43
N LEU A 26 0.83 20.35 -12.42
CA LEU A 26 0.88 21.80 -12.29
C LEU A 26 -0.53 22.32 -12.06
N ALA A 27 -0.77 22.94 -10.90
CA ALA A 27 -2.09 23.41 -10.52
C ALA A 27 -2.16 24.94 -10.50
N THR A 28 -3.14 25.53 -11.19
CA THR A 28 -3.49 26.95 -11.06
C THR A 28 -4.53 27.13 -9.96
N THR A 29 -4.33 28.10 -9.06
CA THR A 29 -5.19 28.36 -7.90
C THR A 29 -5.72 29.79 -7.91
N MET A 30 -6.57 30.14 -6.94
CA MET A 30 -7.14 31.50 -6.76
C MET A 30 -8.06 31.96 -7.91
N TRP A 31 -8.73 31.02 -8.57
CA TRP A 31 -9.72 31.30 -9.61
C TRP A 31 -10.92 32.11 -9.11
N ASP A 32 -11.18 32.09 -7.81
CA ASP A 32 -12.19 32.91 -7.12
C ASP A 32 -11.81 34.39 -7.01
N ARG A 33 -10.55 34.76 -7.26
CA ARG A 33 -10.02 36.12 -7.06
C ARG A 33 -9.82 36.92 -8.35
N VAL A 34 -10.06 36.32 -9.51
CA VAL A 34 -9.84 36.95 -10.81
C VAL A 34 -11.01 36.66 -11.75
N ALA A 35 -11.25 37.55 -12.71
CA ALA A 35 -12.20 37.28 -13.77
C ALA A 35 -11.71 36.10 -14.63
N GLU A 36 -12.63 35.22 -15.03
CA GLU A 36 -12.34 33.99 -15.79
C GLU A 36 -11.49 34.24 -17.03
N THR A 37 -11.77 35.32 -17.77
CA THR A 37 -11.06 35.71 -18.98
C THR A 37 -9.59 36.07 -18.72
N GLU A 38 -9.31 36.78 -17.63
CA GLU A 38 -7.96 37.14 -17.23
C GLU A 38 -7.22 35.93 -16.62
N GLY A 39 -7.92 35.09 -15.85
CA GLY A 39 -7.40 33.83 -15.34
C GLY A 39 -6.96 32.90 -16.47
N ALA A 40 -7.83 32.68 -17.46
CA ALA A 40 -7.54 31.86 -18.64
C ALA A 40 -6.36 32.42 -19.45
N ARG A 41 -6.27 33.75 -19.62
CA ARG A 41 -5.14 34.40 -20.29
C ARG A 41 -3.81 34.13 -19.56
N ARG A 42 -3.80 34.25 -18.23
CA ARG A 42 -2.60 33.99 -17.40
C ARG A 42 -2.21 32.52 -17.37
N GLU A 43 -3.19 31.62 -17.25
CA GLU A 43 -2.96 30.18 -17.35
C GLU A 43 -2.34 29.81 -18.69
N LYS A 44 -2.88 30.36 -19.79
CA LYS A 44 -2.32 30.16 -21.13
C LYS A 44 -0.89 30.69 -21.23
N GLU A 45 -0.61 31.86 -20.66
CA GLU A 45 0.76 32.39 -20.60
C GLU A 45 1.72 31.45 -19.84
N LEU A 46 1.26 30.81 -18.75
CA LEU A 46 2.05 29.80 -18.03
C LEU A 46 2.35 28.58 -18.91
N GLN A 47 1.36 28.08 -19.64
CA GLN A 47 1.47 26.90 -20.49
C GLN A 47 2.26 27.15 -21.78
N ASP A 48 2.23 28.36 -22.33
CA ASP A 48 2.82 28.66 -23.63
C ASP A 48 4.29 29.07 -23.57
N ARG A 49 4.77 29.54 -22.42
CA ARG A 49 6.15 30.03 -22.28
C ARG A 49 7.14 28.93 -21.84
N PRO A 50 8.21 28.67 -22.62
CA PRO A 50 9.26 27.70 -22.28
C PRO A 50 9.90 27.93 -20.91
N GLU A 51 10.08 29.19 -20.54
CA GLU A 51 10.64 29.61 -19.26
C GLU A 51 9.69 29.39 -18.06
N PHE A 52 8.41 29.11 -18.32
CA PHE A 52 7.41 28.74 -17.33
C PHE A 52 7.11 27.24 -17.45
N TRP A 53 5.87 26.84 -17.73
CA TRP A 53 5.43 25.45 -17.64
C TRP A 53 5.56 24.67 -18.94
N ARG A 54 5.67 25.35 -20.09
CA ARG A 54 5.67 24.68 -21.40
C ARG A 54 6.69 23.55 -21.50
N TRP A 55 7.90 23.78 -21.00
CA TRP A 55 8.94 22.76 -21.06
C TRP A 55 8.57 21.52 -20.23
N MET A 56 8.00 21.69 -19.04
CA MET A 56 7.56 20.54 -18.20
C MET A 56 6.38 19.82 -18.82
N ILE A 57 5.41 20.57 -19.38
CA ILE A 57 4.28 20.01 -20.12
C ILE A 57 4.76 19.18 -21.32
N SER A 58 5.75 19.67 -22.07
CA SER A 58 6.34 18.92 -23.18
C SER A 58 7.04 17.63 -22.77
N LYS A 59 7.38 17.49 -21.47
CA LYS A 59 8.00 16.30 -20.87
C LYS A 59 6.99 15.42 -20.13
N GLY A 60 5.69 15.74 -20.22
CA GLY A 60 4.59 14.91 -19.71
C GLY A 60 3.89 15.44 -18.46
N SER A 61 4.27 16.60 -17.92
CA SER A 61 3.54 17.18 -16.79
C SER A 61 2.13 17.62 -17.22
N SER A 62 1.12 17.35 -16.39
CA SER A 62 -0.24 17.81 -16.67
C SER A 62 -0.52 19.16 -16.00
N CYS A 63 -1.47 19.93 -16.55
CA CYS A 63 -1.90 21.21 -15.99
C CYS A 63 -3.39 21.16 -15.65
N HIS A 64 -3.75 21.50 -14.42
CA HIS A 64 -5.14 21.45 -13.93
C HIS A 64 -5.51 22.70 -13.12
N ARG A 65 -6.80 23.06 -13.14
CA ARG A 65 -7.34 24.15 -12.32
C ARG A 65 -7.79 23.64 -10.96
N LEU A 66 -7.40 24.34 -9.90
CA LEU A 66 -7.86 24.11 -8.54
C LEU A 66 -8.77 25.26 -8.12
N ASP A 67 -10.08 25.03 -8.25
CA ASP A 67 -11.18 25.97 -8.03
C ASP A 67 -11.65 26.04 -6.56
N ASN A 68 -10.80 25.65 -5.60
CA ASN A 68 -11.07 25.59 -4.15
C ASN A 68 -12.23 24.68 -3.71
N THR A 69 -12.88 23.95 -4.61
CA THR A 69 -13.90 22.93 -4.27
C THR A 69 -13.28 21.64 -3.71
N ALA A 70 -14.06 20.83 -2.99
CA ALA A 70 -13.59 19.53 -2.50
C ALA A 70 -13.34 18.56 -3.67
N GLU A 71 -14.13 18.68 -4.73
CA GLU A 71 -14.10 17.87 -5.91
C GLU A 71 -12.84 18.12 -6.74
N SER A 72 -12.41 19.38 -6.93
CA SER A 72 -11.15 19.65 -7.64
C SER A 72 -9.92 19.17 -6.88
N LYS A 73 -9.92 19.30 -5.54
CA LYS A 73 -8.86 18.74 -4.68
C LYS A 73 -8.78 17.22 -4.82
N LYS A 74 -9.92 16.53 -4.73
CA LYS A 74 -10.00 15.06 -4.91
C LYS A 74 -9.52 14.63 -6.29
N ARG A 75 -9.93 15.33 -7.36
CA ARG A 75 -9.47 15.04 -8.73
C ARG A 75 -7.95 15.09 -8.87
N ILE A 76 -7.29 16.13 -8.33
CA ILE A 76 -5.83 16.24 -8.39
C ILE A 76 -5.15 15.11 -7.60
N VAL A 77 -5.69 14.76 -6.43
CA VAL A 77 -5.17 13.64 -5.63
C VAL A 77 -5.32 12.31 -6.35
N HIS A 78 -6.46 12.05 -7.00
CA HIS A 78 -6.68 10.84 -7.79
C HIS A 78 -5.71 10.77 -8.97
N LEU A 79 -5.53 11.87 -9.71
CA LEU A 79 -4.55 11.94 -10.81
C LEU A 79 -3.11 11.62 -10.36
N LEU A 80 -2.74 12.01 -9.12
CA LEU A 80 -1.44 11.64 -8.54
C LEU A 80 -1.38 10.17 -8.11
N ALA A 81 -2.50 9.61 -7.62
CA ALA A 81 -2.59 8.24 -7.13
C ALA A 81 -2.66 7.20 -8.26
N ASP A 82 -3.16 7.57 -9.44
CA ASP A 82 -3.26 6.72 -10.64
C ASP A 82 -1.91 6.43 -11.32
N HIS A 83 -0.81 6.86 -10.72
CA HIS A 83 0.53 6.59 -11.22
C HIS A 83 1.05 5.24 -10.70
N ASP A 84 0.90 4.20 -11.51
CA ASP A 84 1.21 2.80 -11.16
C ASP A 84 2.69 2.49 -10.84
N GLU A 85 3.63 3.25 -11.39
CA GLU A 85 5.07 2.99 -11.19
C GLU A 85 5.78 4.10 -10.40
N PRO A 86 6.54 3.74 -9.35
CA PRO A 86 7.39 4.70 -8.63
C PRO A 86 8.52 5.17 -9.55
N VAL A 87 8.63 6.49 -9.73
CA VAL A 87 9.72 7.11 -10.50
C VAL A 87 10.72 7.72 -9.52
N ALA A 88 11.97 7.26 -9.60
CA ALA A 88 13.07 7.90 -8.88
C ALA A 88 13.33 9.29 -9.47
N THR A 89 13.43 10.28 -8.60
CA THR A 89 13.85 11.63 -9.00
C THR A 89 15.36 11.70 -9.22
N ASP A 90 15.84 12.60 -10.08
CA ASP A 90 17.27 12.74 -10.36
C ASP A 90 18.08 13.01 -9.08
N ILE A 91 17.54 13.80 -8.13
CA ILE A 91 18.23 14.00 -6.85
C ILE A 91 18.36 12.70 -6.04
N GLN A 92 17.35 11.83 -6.06
CA GLN A 92 17.43 10.54 -5.37
C GLN A 92 18.46 9.63 -6.03
N THR A 93 18.47 9.54 -7.36
CA THR A 93 19.47 8.76 -8.10
C THR A 93 20.88 9.29 -7.85
N GLN A 94 21.08 10.60 -7.90
CA GLN A 94 22.40 11.20 -7.69
C GLN A 94 22.91 11.05 -6.25
N LEU A 95 22.04 11.19 -5.25
CA LEU A 95 22.44 11.05 -3.85
C LEU A 95 22.66 9.58 -3.45
N VAL A 96 21.82 8.67 -3.93
CA VAL A 96 21.80 7.28 -3.45
C VAL A 96 22.59 6.37 -4.38
N ASP A 97 22.25 6.36 -5.66
CA ASP A 97 22.81 5.42 -6.63
C ASP A 97 24.21 5.87 -7.06
N GLU A 98 24.38 7.17 -7.31
CA GLU A 98 25.68 7.76 -7.70
C GLU A 98 26.52 8.24 -6.50
N ARG A 99 25.97 8.18 -5.28
CA ARG A 99 26.64 8.57 -4.02
C ARG A 99 27.26 9.97 -4.04
N ARG A 100 26.64 10.91 -4.76
CA ARG A 100 27.08 12.31 -4.80
C ARG A 100 26.72 13.02 -3.50
N ARG A 101 27.53 14.02 -3.14
CA ARG A 101 27.15 14.98 -2.11
C ARG A 101 26.10 15.94 -2.66
N LEU A 102 25.26 16.51 -1.78
CA LEU A 102 24.19 17.43 -2.18
C LEU A 102 24.71 18.58 -3.06
N ASP A 103 25.88 19.14 -2.75
CA ASP A 103 26.50 20.24 -3.50
C ASP A 103 27.04 19.83 -4.89
N GLN A 104 27.10 18.53 -5.17
CA GLN A 104 27.53 17.95 -6.45
C GLN A 104 26.36 17.46 -7.31
N THR A 105 25.14 17.43 -6.76
CA THR A 105 23.91 17.14 -7.52
C THR A 105 23.60 18.24 -8.52
N SER A 106 22.85 17.96 -9.58
CA SER A 106 22.47 18.99 -10.57
C SER A 106 21.73 20.15 -9.90
N ALA A 107 20.72 19.85 -9.08
CA ALA A 107 19.97 20.86 -8.33
C ALA A 107 20.85 21.63 -7.32
N GLY A 108 21.76 20.94 -6.63
CA GLY A 108 22.68 21.57 -5.69
C GLY A 108 23.70 22.47 -6.37
N ARG A 109 24.19 22.11 -7.57
CA ARG A 109 25.10 22.95 -8.37
C ARG A 109 24.38 24.16 -8.92
N GLU A 110 23.14 24.01 -9.42
CA GLU A 110 22.34 25.12 -9.91
C GLU A 110 22.08 26.14 -8.79
N LEU A 111 21.57 25.67 -7.64
CA LEU A 111 21.32 26.50 -6.46
C LEU A 111 22.61 27.19 -5.97
N ARG A 112 23.74 26.47 -5.95
CA ARG A 112 25.04 27.03 -5.57
C ARG A 112 25.52 28.08 -6.56
N SER A 113 25.35 27.84 -7.86
CA SER A 113 25.73 28.81 -8.89
C SER A 113 24.92 30.10 -8.77
N GLU A 114 23.62 30.00 -8.46
CA GLU A 114 22.77 31.16 -8.21
C GLU A 114 23.17 31.91 -6.94
N LEU A 115 23.42 31.19 -5.84
CA LEU A 115 23.90 31.78 -4.59
C LEU A 115 25.24 32.50 -4.78
N ILE A 116 26.15 31.94 -5.58
CA ILE A 116 27.42 32.58 -5.93
C ILE A 116 27.16 33.86 -6.71
N ARG A 117 26.28 33.86 -7.73
CA ARG A 117 25.94 35.07 -8.50
C ARG A 117 25.29 36.16 -7.63
N GLU A 118 24.37 35.79 -6.73
CA GLU A 118 23.74 36.76 -5.82
C GLU A 118 24.74 37.32 -4.81
N ARG A 119 25.61 36.46 -4.27
CA ARG A 119 26.71 36.87 -3.40
C ARG A 119 27.64 37.85 -4.12
N GLU A 120 28.10 37.53 -5.32
CA GLU A 120 28.95 38.41 -6.13
C GLU A 120 28.27 39.76 -6.41
N LYS A 121 26.95 39.76 -6.65
CA LYS A 121 26.19 41.00 -6.81
C LYS A 121 26.19 41.82 -5.52
N TRP A 122 25.87 41.22 -4.38
CA TRP A 122 25.89 41.91 -3.09
C TRP A 122 27.30 42.36 -2.68
N GLU A 123 28.34 41.60 -3.03
CA GLU A 123 29.73 41.99 -2.79
C GLU A 123 30.13 43.19 -3.64
N LYS A 124 29.75 43.23 -4.93
CA LYS A 124 29.96 44.39 -5.81
C LYS A 124 29.23 45.65 -5.30
N GLU A 125 27.96 45.52 -4.92
CA GLU A 125 27.19 46.63 -4.34
C GLU A 125 27.83 47.11 -3.02
N ARG A 126 28.33 46.20 -2.18
CA ARG A 126 29.00 46.55 -0.93
C ARG A 126 30.34 47.27 -1.17
N GLU A 127 31.11 46.88 -2.19
CA GLU A 127 32.33 47.59 -2.57
C GLU A 127 32.04 48.97 -3.14
N GLU A 128 30.98 49.13 -3.94
CA GLU A 128 30.57 50.43 -4.47
C GLU A 128 30.11 51.37 -3.34
N ILE A 129 29.33 50.86 -2.37
CA ILE A 129 28.96 51.62 -1.17
C ILE A 129 30.20 52.00 -0.37
N ARG A 130 31.19 51.11 -0.22
CA ARG A 130 32.45 51.44 0.46
C ARG A 130 33.17 52.59 -0.25
N ARG A 131 33.23 52.59 -1.58
CA ARG A 131 33.83 53.66 -2.38
C ARG A 131 33.09 54.99 -2.20
N GLN A 132 31.76 54.98 -2.23
CA GLN A 132 30.93 56.16 -1.98
C GLN A 132 31.11 56.70 -0.56
N MET A 133 31.30 55.82 0.42
CA MET A 133 31.54 56.18 1.82
C MET A 133 32.90 56.87 1.99
N GLU A 134 33.95 56.40 1.31
CA GLU A 134 35.26 57.09 1.27
C GLU A 134 35.18 58.49 0.66
N GLU A 135 34.35 58.68 -0.38
CA GLU A 135 34.10 59.99 -0.98
C GLU A 135 33.31 60.91 -0.03
N ALA A 136 32.31 60.38 0.68
CA ALA A 136 31.53 61.12 1.69
C ALA A 136 32.40 61.54 2.90
N ILE A 137 33.37 60.70 3.30
CA ILE A 137 34.37 61.03 4.33
C ILE A 137 35.24 62.20 3.88
N LYS A 138 35.74 62.17 2.64
CA LYS A 138 36.55 63.28 2.07
C LYS A 138 35.77 64.59 1.99
N LYS A 139 34.45 64.52 1.78
CA LYS A 139 33.55 65.68 1.73
C LYS A 139 33.02 66.12 3.10
N SER A 140 33.35 65.40 4.18
CA SER A 140 32.81 65.60 5.54
C SER A 140 31.28 65.62 5.60
N ASP A 141 30.62 64.86 4.72
CA ASP A 141 29.17 64.72 4.69
C ASP A 141 28.74 63.60 5.65
N ARG A 142 28.28 63.99 6.85
CA ARG A 142 27.93 63.05 7.92
C ARG A 142 26.61 62.32 7.67
N GLU A 143 25.63 62.96 7.03
CA GLU A 143 24.34 62.31 6.70
C GLU A 143 24.54 61.24 5.62
N ALA A 144 25.35 61.53 4.60
CA ALA A 144 25.69 60.54 3.58
C ALA A 144 26.50 59.36 4.15
N GLN A 145 27.40 59.60 5.11
CA GLN A 145 28.14 58.53 5.79
C GLN A 145 27.22 57.59 6.57
N GLU A 146 26.31 58.13 7.37
CA GLU A 146 25.37 57.34 8.17
C GLU A 146 24.44 56.50 7.27
N ALA A 147 23.91 57.07 6.18
CA ALA A 147 23.05 56.36 5.24
C ALA A 147 23.78 55.22 4.48
N LEU A 148 25.03 55.46 4.04
CA LEU A 148 25.84 54.46 3.35
C LEU A 148 26.29 53.33 4.28
N GLU A 149 26.56 53.64 5.55
CA GLU A 149 26.87 52.65 6.58
C GLU A 149 25.69 51.71 6.85
N GLU A 150 24.46 52.24 6.91
CA GLU A 150 23.26 51.43 7.08
C GLU A 150 23.03 50.47 5.90
N GLU A 151 23.22 50.92 4.65
CA GLU A 151 23.11 50.07 3.46
C GLU A 151 24.23 49.00 3.41
N ARG A 152 25.47 49.35 3.76
CA ARG A 152 26.58 48.39 3.89
C ARG A 152 26.24 47.29 4.89
N ASP A 153 25.70 47.66 6.05
CA ASP A 153 25.33 46.73 7.10
C ASP A 153 24.12 45.89 6.72
N ARG A 154 23.19 46.44 5.93
CA ARG A 154 22.08 45.70 5.33
C ARG A 154 22.58 44.61 4.37
N TYR A 155 23.47 44.92 3.44
CA TYR A 155 24.08 43.91 2.55
C TYR A 155 24.90 42.87 3.31
N THR A 156 25.64 43.29 4.34
CA THR A 156 26.40 42.38 5.22
C THR A 156 25.48 41.40 5.95
N ARG A 157 24.33 41.87 6.45
CA ARG A 157 23.31 41.01 7.07
C ARG A 157 22.70 40.04 6.06
N MET A 158 22.44 40.48 4.83
CA MET A 158 21.90 39.62 3.77
C MET A 158 22.86 38.49 3.40
N ILE A 159 24.16 38.79 3.22
CA ILE A 159 25.21 37.78 2.94
C ILE A 159 25.29 36.77 4.07
N LYS A 160 25.40 37.23 5.33
CA LYS A 160 25.47 36.34 6.51
C LYS A 160 24.22 35.45 6.63
N LYS A 161 23.03 35.99 6.36
CA LYS A 161 21.77 35.24 6.43
C LYS A 161 21.72 34.15 5.35
N ALA A 162 22.16 34.45 4.13
CA ALA A 162 22.24 33.48 3.05
C ALA A 162 23.20 32.33 3.39
N GLU A 163 24.40 32.63 3.89
CA GLU A 163 25.39 31.61 4.31
C GLU A 163 24.87 30.73 5.46
N LYS A 164 24.18 31.33 6.44
CA LYS A 164 23.56 30.58 7.54
C LYS A 164 22.49 29.62 7.03
N ASN A 165 21.60 30.09 6.15
CA ASN A 165 20.52 29.27 5.60
C ASN A 165 21.05 28.10 4.77
N THR A 166 22.11 28.30 3.98
CA THR A 166 22.72 27.23 3.19
C THR A 166 23.39 26.18 4.07
N ASN A 167 24.07 26.59 5.14
CA ASN A 167 24.71 25.66 6.07
C ASN A 167 23.68 24.87 6.88
N ALA A 168 22.60 25.52 7.32
CA ALA A 168 21.50 24.86 8.01
C ALA A 168 20.84 23.80 7.13
N LEU A 169 20.51 24.14 5.88
CA LEU A 169 19.91 23.19 4.94
C LEU A 169 20.80 21.97 4.70
N ARG A 170 22.13 22.18 4.59
CA ARG A 170 23.11 21.09 4.44
C ARG A 170 23.08 20.13 5.64
N SER A 171 23.16 20.67 6.87
CA SER A 171 23.15 19.85 8.09
C SER A 171 21.87 19.04 8.23
N THR A 172 20.71 19.69 8.02
CA THR A 172 19.41 19.01 8.10
C THR A 172 19.29 17.89 7.07
N MET A 173 19.79 18.09 5.85
CA MET A 173 19.71 17.07 4.81
C MET A 173 20.62 15.88 5.10
N GLU A 174 21.83 16.11 5.60
CA GLU A 174 22.74 15.03 6.03
C GLU A 174 22.11 14.19 7.16
N GLU A 175 21.46 14.83 8.12
CA GLU A 175 20.70 14.16 9.19
C GLU A 175 19.54 13.31 8.65
N LEU A 176 18.78 13.83 7.68
CA LEU A 176 17.66 13.11 7.08
C LEU A 176 18.12 11.87 6.29
N ILE A 177 19.22 11.98 5.53
CA ILE A 177 19.82 10.86 4.79
C ILE A 177 20.30 9.79 5.78
N ALA A 178 21.06 10.18 6.81
CA ALA A 178 21.54 9.26 7.83
C ALA A 178 20.39 8.55 8.56
N ARG A 179 19.29 9.28 8.87
CA ARG A 179 18.09 8.71 9.48
C ARG A 179 17.40 7.70 8.56
N ARG A 180 17.33 7.98 7.25
CA ARG A 180 16.79 7.06 6.25
C ARG A 180 17.62 5.78 6.19
N ASP A 181 18.93 5.91 6.04
CA ASP A 181 19.82 4.75 5.88
C ASP A 181 19.83 3.86 7.12
N LYS A 182 19.75 4.46 8.33
CA LYS A 182 19.57 3.71 9.57
C LYS A 182 18.25 2.92 9.57
N LYS A 183 17.14 3.52 9.13
CA LYS A 183 15.85 2.82 9.02
C LYS A 183 15.91 1.69 8.00
N VAL A 184 16.52 1.92 6.84
CA VAL A 184 16.66 0.89 5.79
C VAL A 184 17.48 -0.29 6.30
N ALA A 185 18.62 -0.03 6.94
CA ALA A 185 19.45 -1.08 7.54
C ALA A 185 18.72 -1.87 8.64
N GLU A 186 17.88 -1.21 9.44
CA GLU A 186 17.04 -1.88 10.45
C GLU A 186 15.97 -2.77 9.80
N ILE A 187 15.34 -2.30 8.73
CA ILE A 187 14.38 -3.08 7.94
C ILE A 187 15.08 -4.29 7.30
N GLU A 188 16.23 -4.11 6.66
CA GLU A 188 17.01 -5.19 6.06
C GLU A 188 17.45 -6.24 7.08
N LYS A 189 17.87 -5.79 8.28
CA LYS A 189 18.24 -6.69 9.37
C LYS A 189 17.03 -7.51 9.84
N ARG A 190 15.88 -6.88 10.07
CA ARG A 190 14.64 -7.57 10.44
C ARG A 190 14.21 -8.56 9.36
N MET A 191 14.32 -8.16 8.08
CA MET A 191 14.05 -9.04 6.93
C MET A 191 14.96 -10.26 6.93
N LYS A 192 16.27 -10.10 7.13
CA LYS A 192 17.24 -11.22 7.20
C LYS A 192 17.00 -12.13 8.40
N GLU A 193 16.74 -11.57 9.58
CA GLU A 193 16.44 -12.36 10.79
C GLU A 193 15.16 -13.18 10.61
N GLN A 194 14.14 -12.59 9.97
CA GLN A 194 12.90 -13.27 9.62
C GLN A 194 13.11 -14.35 8.55
N GLN A 195 13.91 -14.09 7.51
CA GLN A 195 14.27 -15.09 6.50
C GLN A 195 15.05 -16.27 7.10
N ALA A 196 15.99 -16.01 8.02
CA ALA A 196 16.75 -17.06 8.70
C ALA A 196 15.89 -17.88 9.67
N ALA A 197 14.97 -17.23 10.39
CA ALA A 197 13.98 -17.91 11.21
C ALA A 197 13.05 -18.79 10.35
N HIS A 198 12.62 -18.26 9.21
CA HIS A 198 11.81 -18.96 8.22
C HIS A 198 12.52 -20.19 7.65
N GLU A 199 13.81 -20.09 7.31
CA GLU A 199 14.59 -21.23 6.79
C GLU A 199 14.74 -22.35 7.82
N LYS A 200 14.95 -22.00 9.10
CA LYS A 200 15.00 -22.98 10.20
C LYS A 200 13.69 -23.70 10.39
N GLU A 201 12.58 -22.97 10.35
CA GLU A 201 11.24 -23.54 10.50
C GLU A 201 10.89 -24.46 9.31
N LEU A 202 11.26 -24.07 8.09
CA LEU A 202 11.08 -24.90 6.89
C LEU A 202 11.86 -26.23 6.97
N LYS A 203 13.10 -26.19 7.49
CA LYS A 203 13.90 -27.41 7.72
C LYS A 203 13.25 -28.33 8.77
N ARG A 204 12.68 -27.75 9.83
CA ARG A 204 11.98 -28.52 10.88
C ARG A 204 10.74 -29.22 10.32
N LEU A 205 9.91 -28.50 9.58
CA LEU A 205 8.70 -29.06 8.96
C LEU A 205 9.01 -30.18 7.95
N LYS A 206 10.10 -30.04 7.17
CA LYS A 206 10.56 -31.11 6.27
C LYS A 206 11.01 -32.36 7.03
N ALA A 207 11.67 -32.20 8.18
CA ALA A 207 12.07 -33.32 9.03
C ALA A 207 10.84 -34.04 9.64
N ASP A 208 9.87 -33.29 10.13
CA ASP A 208 8.62 -33.83 10.71
C ASP A 208 7.81 -34.61 9.65
N ARG A 209 7.71 -34.08 8.42
CA ARG A 209 7.04 -34.76 7.31
C ARG A 209 7.72 -36.09 6.95
N ALA A 210 9.05 -36.12 6.88
CA ALA A 210 9.79 -37.34 6.60
C ALA A 210 9.62 -38.41 7.71
N GLN A 211 9.43 -37.99 8.95
CA GLN A 211 9.17 -38.90 10.07
C GLN A 211 7.75 -39.50 9.99
N ILE A 212 6.74 -38.68 9.71
CA ILE A 212 5.35 -39.13 9.52
C ILE A 212 5.25 -40.12 8.35
N GLU A 213 5.96 -39.87 7.25
CA GLU A 213 5.95 -40.75 6.08
C GLU A 213 6.60 -42.11 6.38
N LYS A 214 7.70 -42.12 7.14
CA LYS A 214 8.32 -43.36 7.64
C LYS A 214 7.39 -44.16 8.54
N GLU A 215 6.60 -43.50 9.40
CA GLU A 215 5.61 -44.16 10.25
C GLU A 215 4.44 -44.74 9.45
N LYS A 216 3.93 -44.01 8.46
CA LYS A 216 2.87 -44.48 7.55
C LYS A 216 3.29 -45.73 6.76
N VAL A 217 4.54 -45.77 6.27
CA VAL A 217 5.09 -46.95 5.57
C VAL A 217 5.23 -48.15 6.51
N LYS A 218 5.60 -47.94 7.78
CA LYS A 218 5.63 -49.02 8.80
C LYS A 218 4.25 -49.56 9.14
N LEU A 219 3.24 -48.70 9.20
CA LEU A 219 1.84 -49.09 9.43
C LEU A 219 1.23 -49.84 8.24
N GLY A 220 1.55 -49.44 7.01
CA GLY A 220 1.09 -50.11 5.78
C GLY A 220 1.67 -51.51 5.58
N LYS A 221 2.89 -51.78 6.07
CA LYS A 221 3.49 -53.14 6.01
C LYS A 221 2.90 -54.13 7.02
N LYS A 222 2.16 -53.68 8.04
CA LYS A 222 1.49 -54.56 9.01
C LYS A 222 0.11 -55.05 8.57
N SER A 223 -0.51 -54.42 7.56
CA SER A 223 -1.87 -54.75 7.11
C SER A 223 -1.95 -55.70 5.91
N SER A 224 -0.83 -56.06 5.27
CA SER A 224 -0.81 -56.95 4.09
C SER A 224 -0.61 -58.44 4.40
N GLY A 225 -0.46 -58.85 5.66
CA GLY A 225 -0.21 -60.23 6.08
C GLY A 225 -1.37 -60.90 6.80
N LYS A 226 -2.54 -61.10 6.16
CA LYS A 226 -3.51 -62.16 6.54
C LYS A 226 -4.72 -62.20 5.59
N LYS A 227 -4.79 -63.24 4.74
CA LYS A 227 -6.05 -63.81 4.21
C LYS A 227 -5.89 -65.32 4.02
N SER A 228 -6.60 -66.13 4.82
CA SER A 228 -7.29 -67.34 4.35
C SER A 228 -8.27 -67.89 5.40
N SER A 229 -9.53 -68.08 4.93
CA SER A 229 -10.59 -69.08 5.27
C SER A 229 -10.91 -69.43 6.74
N LYS A 230 -12.16 -69.61 7.22
CA LYS A 230 -13.36 -70.25 6.64
C LYS A 230 -14.61 -69.99 7.53
N LYS A 231 -15.81 -70.13 6.93
CA LYS A 231 -17.19 -69.94 7.44
C LYS A 231 -17.60 -70.83 8.64
N SER A 232 -18.45 -70.32 9.55
CA SER A 232 -19.86 -70.77 9.74
C SER A 232 -20.64 -70.05 10.89
N THR A 233 -21.85 -69.60 10.53
CA THR A 233 -23.13 -69.48 11.28
C THR A 233 -23.32 -68.67 12.58
N SER A 234 -23.93 -67.49 12.39
CA SER A 234 -25.21 -67.01 12.96
C SER A 234 -25.39 -66.82 14.49
N LYS A 235 -25.32 -65.56 14.94
CA LYS A 235 -26.50 -64.82 15.49
C LYS A 235 -26.20 -63.32 15.66
N LYS A 236 -27.17 -62.52 15.21
CA LYS A 236 -27.33 -61.05 15.22
C LYS A 236 -26.56 -60.27 16.31
N SER A 237 -25.67 -59.39 15.85
CA SER A 237 -25.53 -58.02 16.34
C SER A 237 -25.27 -57.12 15.13
N LYS A 238 -26.09 -56.07 14.97
CA LYS A 238 -25.90 -55.03 13.94
C LYS A 238 -24.64 -54.26 14.31
N GLU A 239 -23.51 -54.64 13.73
CA GLU A 239 -22.26 -53.89 13.86
C GLU A 239 -22.34 -52.65 12.97
N LYS A 240 -22.52 -51.51 13.63
CA LYS A 240 -22.51 -50.17 13.05
C LYS A 240 -21.22 -50.01 12.24
N LYS A 241 -21.33 -49.57 10.98
CA LYS A 241 -20.25 -48.84 10.32
C LYS A 241 -19.68 -47.85 11.36
N PRO A 242 -18.35 -47.74 11.55
CA PRO A 242 -17.84 -46.62 12.32
C PRO A 242 -18.30 -45.38 11.56
N SER A 243 -19.28 -44.70 12.16
CA SER A 243 -19.61 -43.33 11.82
C SER A 243 -18.29 -42.55 11.80
N PRO A 244 -18.14 -41.58 10.89
CA PRO A 244 -17.07 -40.60 11.02
C PRO A 244 -17.09 -40.15 12.48
N LYS A 245 -15.95 -40.26 13.17
CA LYS A 245 -15.84 -39.61 14.48
C LYS A 245 -16.30 -38.18 14.26
N GLU A 246 -17.36 -37.83 14.95
CA GLU A 246 -18.04 -36.55 14.82
C GLU A 246 -16.98 -35.46 14.94
N VAL A 247 -16.68 -34.83 13.81
CA VAL A 247 -16.14 -33.47 13.79
C VAL A 247 -17.08 -32.68 14.69
N PRO A 248 -16.59 -31.90 15.66
CA PRO A 248 -17.45 -31.05 16.47
C PRO A 248 -18.33 -30.21 15.54
N THR A 249 -19.58 -30.61 15.38
CA THR A 249 -20.60 -29.87 14.66
C THR A 249 -20.93 -28.66 15.51
N GLY A 250 -20.26 -27.54 15.24
CA GLY A 250 -20.59 -26.29 15.90
C GLY A 250 -19.47 -25.24 15.92
N ILE A 251 -18.97 -24.80 14.76
CA ILE A 251 -18.45 -23.43 14.55
C ILE A 251 -18.79 -23.05 13.09
N THR A 252 -20.04 -22.68 12.81
CA THR A 252 -20.60 -21.33 12.61
C THR A 252 -20.26 -20.60 11.31
N PRO A 253 -21.29 -20.02 10.68
CA PRO A 253 -21.39 -19.83 9.25
C PRO A 253 -20.46 -18.69 8.83
N LEU A 254 -19.81 -18.85 7.68
CA LEU A 254 -19.17 -17.72 7.00
C LEU A 254 -20.15 -16.55 6.96
N SER A 255 -19.61 -15.33 7.06
CA SER A 255 -20.41 -14.14 6.86
C SER A 255 -21.10 -14.27 5.49
N PRO A 256 -22.44 -14.16 5.40
CA PRO A 256 -23.14 -14.20 4.13
C PRO A 256 -22.72 -13.06 3.19
N TYR A 257 -21.97 -12.09 3.72
CA TYR A 257 -21.43 -10.94 3.01
C TYR A 257 -19.91 -10.92 3.12
N SER A 258 -19.22 -10.77 1.99
CA SER A 258 -17.79 -10.49 1.97
C SER A 258 -17.55 -9.20 1.19
N VAL A 259 -16.77 -8.32 1.79
CA VAL A 259 -16.37 -7.03 1.23
C VAL A 259 -14.85 -6.98 1.27
N SER A 260 -14.23 -6.72 0.13
CA SER A 260 -12.79 -6.51 0.04
C SER A 260 -12.50 -5.36 -0.91
N LYS A 261 -11.56 -4.49 -0.52
CA LYS A 261 -11.12 -3.35 -1.30
C LYS A 261 -9.61 -3.22 -1.18
N PHE A 262 -8.94 -3.06 -2.31
CA PHE A 262 -7.52 -2.74 -2.37
C PHE A 262 -7.28 -1.70 -3.46
N GLY A 263 -6.70 -0.56 -3.11
CA GLY A 263 -6.61 0.59 -4.01
C GLY A 263 -8.00 1.02 -4.48
N GLU A 264 -8.20 1.16 -5.80
CA GLU A 264 -9.50 1.42 -6.42
C GLU A 264 -10.36 0.18 -6.63
N LYS A 265 -9.76 -1.02 -6.56
CA LYS A 265 -10.45 -2.29 -6.83
C LYS A 265 -11.26 -2.71 -5.61
N PHE A 266 -12.50 -3.15 -5.84
CA PHE A 266 -13.37 -3.70 -4.82
C PHE A 266 -14.12 -4.92 -5.33
N VAL A 267 -14.49 -5.78 -4.38
CA VAL A 267 -15.38 -6.91 -4.55
C VAL A 267 -16.38 -6.92 -3.38
N LEU A 268 -17.66 -6.99 -3.72
CA LEU A 268 -18.79 -7.08 -2.81
C LEU A 268 -19.58 -8.33 -3.15
N THR A 269 -19.80 -9.16 -2.14
CA THR A 269 -20.43 -10.46 -2.28
C THR A 269 -21.56 -10.55 -1.25
N SER A 270 -22.71 -11.08 -1.66
CA SER A 270 -23.89 -11.27 -0.81
C SER A 270 -24.72 -12.42 -1.34
N PRO A 271 -25.69 -12.99 -0.58
CA PRO A 271 -26.61 -14.05 -1.00
C PRO A 271 -27.43 -13.77 -2.27
N ARG A 272 -27.47 -12.51 -2.72
CA ARG A 272 -28.40 -12.06 -3.76
C ARG A 272 -27.73 -11.25 -4.88
N ALA A 273 -26.55 -10.72 -4.63
CA ALA A 273 -25.91 -9.78 -5.54
C ALA A 273 -24.39 -9.83 -5.40
N TRP A 274 -23.73 -9.58 -6.52
CA TRP A 274 -22.28 -9.47 -6.64
C TRP A 274 -21.95 -8.16 -7.36
N HIS A 275 -21.09 -7.33 -6.79
CA HIS A 275 -20.62 -6.09 -7.41
C HIS A 275 -19.11 -6.02 -7.31
N ARG A 276 -18.45 -5.72 -8.42
CA ARG A 276 -17.00 -5.49 -8.47
C ARG A 276 -16.64 -4.50 -9.57
N ASN A 277 -15.51 -3.84 -9.41
CA ASN A 277 -14.82 -3.11 -10.49
C ASN A 277 -13.43 -3.71 -10.79
N SER A 278 -13.10 -4.86 -10.17
CA SER A 278 -11.92 -5.66 -10.49
C SER A 278 -12.22 -6.62 -11.64
N PRO A 279 -11.30 -6.83 -12.61
CA PRO A 279 -11.43 -7.87 -13.62
C PRO A 279 -11.25 -9.30 -13.05
N PHE A 280 -10.87 -9.40 -11.76
CA PHE A 280 -10.64 -10.65 -11.07
C PHE A 280 -11.60 -10.89 -9.91
N PRO A 281 -11.95 -12.15 -9.62
CA PRO A 281 -11.58 -13.35 -10.39
C PRO A 281 -12.32 -13.38 -11.73
N LEU A 282 -11.70 -13.93 -12.79
CA LEU A 282 -12.28 -14.02 -14.15
C LEU A 282 -13.65 -14.72 -14.11
N ASP A 283 -14.63 -14.23 -14.87
CA ASP A 283 -15.91 -14.94 -15.02
C ASP A 283 -15.78 -15.96 -16.16
N HIS A 284 -16.06 -17.23 -15.88
CA HIS A 284 -16.27 -18.22 -16.92
C HIS A 284 -17.77 -18.48 -17.07
N VAL A 285 -18.22 -18.73 -18.31
CA VAL A 285 -19.61 -19.10 -18.58
C VAL A 285 -19.90 -20.44 -17.88
N GLY A 286 -20.79 -20.43 -16.89
CA GLY A 286 -21.12 -21.60 -16.08
C GLY A 286 -20.47 -21.63 -14.69
N SER A 287 -19.65 -20.64 -14.33
CA SER A 287 -19.06 -20.57 -12.98
C SER A 287 -20.13 -20.57 -11.90
N LYS A 288 -19.95 -21.42 -10.89
CA LYS A 288 -20.85 -21.49 -9.74
C LYS A 288 -20.77 -20.21 -8.90
N TRP A 289 -21.80 -20.03 -8.10
CA TRP A 289 -21.97 -18.90 -7.20
C TRP A 289 -20.74 -18.74 -6.27
N ARG A 290 -20.20 -17.52 -6.11
CA ARG A 290 -18.98 -17.24 -5.33
C ARG A 290 -19.35 -16.73 -3.93
N GLU A 291 -18.81 -17.37 -2.89
CA GLU A 291 -19.18 -17.12 -1.49
C GLU A 291 -18.36 -15.99 -0.86
N SER A 292 -17.07 -15.89 -1.20
CA SER A 292 -16.22 -14.80 -0.71
C SER A 292 -15.02 -14.54 -1.63
N ALA A 293 -14.48 -13.32 -1.57
CA ALA A 293 -13.22 -12.98 -2.20
C ALA A 293 -12.43 -12.01 -1.34
N SER A 294 -11.10 -12.12 -1.42
CA SER A 294 -10.17 -11.20 -0.79
C SER A 294 -9.16 -10.69 -1.80
N LEU A 295 -8.97 -9.36 -1.81
CA LEU A 295 -8.01 -8.64 -2.62
C LEU A 295 -6.81 -8.25 -1.77
N GLY A 296 -5.63 -8.41 -2.35
CA GLY A 296 -4.35 -8.11 -1.72
C GLY A 296 -3.47 -7.21 -2.59
N GLU A 297 -2.22 -7.12 -2.18
CA GLU A 297 -1.20 -6.25 -2.76
C GLU A 297 -0.94 -6.56 -4.24
N ASN A 298 -0.71 -5.51 -5.04
CA ASN A 298 -0.44 -5.58 -6.48
C ASN A 298 -1.48 -6.35 -7.32
N GLY A 299 -2.73 -6.38 -6.85
CA GLY A 299 -3.79 -7.09 -7.56
C GLY A 299 -3.81 -8.59 -7.29
N THR A 300 -3.07 -9.07 -6.28
CA THR A 300 -3.20 -10.42 -5.75
C THR A 300 -4.63 -10.66 -5.29
N TRP A 301 -5.16 -11.86 -5.49
CA TRP A 301 -6.50 -12.18 -5.03
C TRP A 301 -6.66 -13.67 -4.70
N ILE A 302 -7.68 -13.97 -3.91
CA ILE A 302 -8.11 -15.31 -3.54
C ILE A 302 -9.64 -15.32 -3.43
N ALA A 303 -10.31 -16.32 -4.01
CA ALA A 303 -11.76 -16.41 -4.01
C ALA A 303 -12.28 -17.84 -3.77
N ARG A 304 -13.39 -17.95 -3.03
CA ARG A 304 -14.05 -19.21 -2.65
C ARG A 304 -15.41 -19.35 -3.33
N PHE A 305 -15.75 -20.56 -3.77
CA PHE A 305 -17.04 -20.89 -4.37
C PHE A 305 -18.05 -21.45 -3.36
N ALA A 306 -19.34 -21.35 -3.70
CA ALA A 306 -20.47 -21.68 -2.82
C ALA A 306 -20.67 -23.19 -2.57
N ASP A 307 -20.02 -24.06 -3.33
CA ASP A 307 -19.90 -25.49 -3.00
C ASP A 307 -18.79 -25.78 -1.98
N GLN A 308 -18.30 -24.72 -1.32
CA GLN A 308 -17.22 -24.75 -0.33
C GLN A 308 -15.90 -25.27 -0.90
N SER A 309 -15.80 -25.39 -2.23
CA SER A 309 -14.55 -25.70 -2.87
C SER A 309 -13.74 -24.41 -3.07
N TRP A 310 -12.43 -24.60 -2.97
CA TRP A 310 -11.45 -23.74 -3.61
C TRP A 310 -10.87 -24.51 -4.81
N SER A 311 -11.73 -25.25 -5.52
CA SER A 311 -11.46 -25.95 -6.78
C SER A 311 -12.76 -26.11 -7.59
N GLU A 312 -12.91 -25.47 -8.74
CA GLU A 312 -13.96 -25.83 -9.71
C GLU A 312 -13.61 -27.15 -10.43
N ALA A 313 -14.60 -28.04 -10.57
CA ALA A 313 -14.50 -29.21 -11.43
C ALA A 313 -14.41 -28.75 -12.90
N PHE A 314 -13.44 -29.31 -13.63
CA PHE A 314 -13.13 -29.07 -15.04
C PHE A 314 -14.30 -28.61 -15.92
N HIS A 315 -14.19 -27.41 -16.50
CA HIS A 315 -15.00 -27.01 -17.66
C HIS A 315 -14.12 -26.89 -18.90
N ALA A 316 -14.71 -27.28 -20.03
CA ALA A 316 -14.07 -27.20 -21.33
C ALA A 316 -14.46 -25.90 -22.03
N ALA A 317 -13.46 -25.13 -22.42
CA ALA A 317 -13.64 -23.97 -23.27
C ALA A 317 -13.26 -24.33 -24.72
N LEU A 318 -14.05 -23.85 -25.68
CA LEU A 318 -13.82 -24.08 -27.11
C LEU A 318 -12.93 -22.94 -27.63
N GLU A 319 -11.61 -23.16 -27.70
CA GLU A 319 -10.68 -22.27 -28.38
C GLU A 319 -10.13 -22.98 -29.63
N HIS A 320 -10.20 -22.33 -30.79
CA HIS A 320 -9.60 -22.82 -32.04
C HIS A 320 -9.93 -24.27 -32.43
N ASN A 321 -11.19 -24.70 -32.28
CA ASN A 321 -11.65 -26.05 -32.65
C ASN A 321 -10.94 -27.20 -31.90
N GLU A 322 -10.20 -26.93 -30.82
CA GLU A 322 -9.64 -27.94 -29.93
C GLU A 322 -10.24 -27.81 -28.53
N TRP A 323 -10.55 -28.94 -27.91
CA TRP A 323 -11.10 -29.01 -26.57
C TRP A 323 -9.96 -28.81 -25.56
N LYS A 324 -9.84 -27.60 -24.99
CA LYS A 324 -8.82 -27.31 -23.96
C LYS A 324 -9.44 -27.34 -22.58
N LEU A 325 -8.87 -28.19 -21.71
CA LEU A 325 -9.10 -28.11 -20.27
C LEU A 325 -8.41 -26.85 -19.75
N THR A 326 -9.18 -25.88 -19.30
CA THR A 326 -8.65 -24.64 -18.72
C THR A 326 -8.99 -24.66 -17.24
N THR A 327 -7.98 -24.81 -16.38
CA THR A 327 -8.15 -24.67 -14.92
C THR A 327 -8.30 -23.18 -14.60
N SER A 328 -9.49 -22.79 -14.15
CA SER A 328 -9.73 -21.48 -13.54
C SER A 328 -8.89 -21.39 -12.26
N ALA A 329 -7.87 -20.53 -12.22
CA ALA A 329 -7.10 -20.34 -11.00
C ALA A 329 -8.00 -19.69 -9.91
N GLU A 330 -7.92 -20.15 -8.67
CA GLU A 330 -8.75 -19.68 -7.53
C GLU A 330 -8.01 -18.63 -6.68
N ILE A 331 -6.71 -18.53 -6.95
CA ILE A 331 -5.74 -17.61 -6.41
C ILE A 331 -4.96 -17.04 -7.58
N SER A 332 -4.47 -15.82 -7.47
CA SER A 332 -3.61 -15.24 -8.51
C SER A 332 -2.29 -16.01 -8.62
N GLU A 333 -1.70 -16.08 -9.82
CA GLU A 333 -0.44 -16.83 -10.06
C GLU A 333 0.74 -16.29 -9.22
N ASP A 334 0.71 -14.99 -8.93
CA ASP A 334 1.66 -14.25 -8.11
C ASP A 334 1.34 -14.28 -6.61
N PHE A 335 0.31 -15.01 -6.17
CA PHE A 335 -0.12 -15.05 -4.77
C PHE A 335 1.01 -15.43 -3.82
N ALA A 336 1.79 -16.45 -4.16
CA ALA A 336 2.95 -16.88 -3.37
C ALA A 336 4.15 -15.92 -3.47
N THR A 337 4.18 -15.04 -4.47
CA THR A 337 5.21 -14.00 -4.58
C THR A 337 4.91 -12.84 -3.64
N TYR A 338 3.66 -12.41 -3.54
CA TYR A 338 3.25 -11.29 -2.69
C TYR A 338 2.89 -11.68 -1.26
N TYR A 339 2.41 -12.91 -1.04
CA TYR A 339 2.14 -13.47 0.30
C TYR A 339 2.90 -14.79 0.51
N PRO A 340 4.25 -14.78 0.52
CA PRO A 340 5.05 -16.00 0.52
C PRO A 340 4.82 -16.88 1.75
N TYR A 341 4.61 -16.29 2.93
CA TYR A 341 4.32 -17.05 4.14
C TYR A 341 2.96 -17.77 4.07
N LEU A 342 1.94 -17.06 3.56
CA LEU A 342 0.61 -17.62 3.38
C LEU A 342 0.58 -18.66 2.26
N GLY A 343 1.25 -18.40 1.13
CA GLY A 343 1.40 -19.33 0.01
C GLY A 343 1.98 -20.67 0.46
N ALA A 344 3.08 -20.64 1.23
CA ALA A 344 3.67 -21.87 1.78
C ALA A 344 2.71 -22.64 2.73
N LYS A 345 1.84 -21.93 3.45
CA LYS A 345 0.82 -22.55 4.31
C LYS A 345 -0.31 -23.16 3.49
N VAL A 346 -0.75 -22.48 2.43
CA VAL A 346 -1.71 -23.01 1.45
C VAL A 346 -1.17 -24.27 0.77
N ASP A 347 0.10 -24.28 0.34
CA ASP A 347 0.73 -25.44 -0.27
C ASP A 347 0.81 -26.66 0.67
N SER A 348 1.02 -26.40 1.96
CA SER A 348 1.20 -27.47 2.96
C SER A 348 -0.10 -28.02 3.54
N HIS A 349 -1.10 -27.17 3.74
CA HIS A 349 -2.38 -27.56 4.37
C HIS A 349 -3.52 -27.74 3.35
N GLY A 350 -3.26 -27.36 2.09
CA GLY A 350 -4.17 -27.49 0.96
C GLY A 350 -5.16 -26.33 0.89
N LEU A 351 -5.36 -25.82 -0.32
CA LEU A 351 -6.32 -24.75 -0.59
C LEU A 351 -7.77 -25.21 -0.31
N ASN A 352 -8.12 -26.45 -0.63
CA ASN A 352 -9.45 -27.02 -0.37
C ASN A 352 -9.84 -27.14 1.12
N ASN A 353 -8.86 -27.11 2.02
CA ASN A 353 -9.09 -27.15 3.46
C ASN A 353 -9.13 -25.74 4.09
N LEU A 354 -8.90 -24.69 3.29
CA LEU A 354 -8.93 -23.31 3.74
C LEU A 354 -10.37 -22.92 4.07
N ASP A 355 -10.57 -22.33 5.24
CA ASP A 355 -11.88 -21.90 5.71
C ASP A 355 -12.10 -20.41 5.39
N VAL A 356 -11.24 -19.55 5.92
CA VAL A 356 -11.29 -18.10 5.65
C VAL A 356 -9.90 -17.58 5.29
N CYS A 357 -9.86 -16.58 4.43
CA CYS A 357 -8.64 -15.87 4.08
C CYS A 357 -8.94 -14.39 3.83
N PHE A 358 -8.21 -13.53 4.53
CA PHE A 358 -8.26 -12.09 4.40
C PHE A 358 -6.85 -11.58 4.11
N LEU A 359 -6.72 -10.87 3.00
CA LEU A 359 -5.50 -10.22 2.56
C LEU A 359 -5.55 -8.73 2.88
N GLY A 360 -4.39 -8.14 3.09
CA GLY A 360 -4.17 -6.74 3.40
C GLY A 360 -2.82 -6.24 2.87
N PRO A 361 -2.56 -4.93 2.93
CA PRO A 361 -1.33 -4.31 2.42
C PRO A 361 -0.10 -4.81 3.18
N LEU A 362 1.11 -4.65 2.62
CA LEU A 362 2.38 -5.03 3.28
C LEU A 362 2.38 -6.50 3.72
N GLN A 363 1.86 -7.38 2.85
CA GLN A 363 1.70 -8.82 3.10
C GLN A 363 0.84 -9.17 4.32
N ARG A 364 0.07 -8.23 4.87
CA ARG A 364 -0.79 -8.46 6.05
C ARG A 364 -1.86 -9.48 5.68
N HIS A 365 -2.08 -10.46 6.54
CA HIS A 365 -3.10 -11.48 6.27
C HIS A 365 -3.58 -12.17 7.52
N PHE A 366 -4.76 -12.75 7.41
CA PHE A 366 -5.29 -13.76 8.32
C PHE A 366 -5.91 -14.89 7.50
N ALA A 367 -5.54 -16.12 7.80
CA ALA A 367 -6.08 -17.32 7.20
C ALA A 367 -6.33 -18.39 8.27
N ARG A 368 -7.40 -19.16 8.08
CA ARG A 368 -7.76 -20.30 8.94
C ARG A 368 -8.15 -21.48 8.09
N TRP A 369 -7.79 -22.69 8.52
CA TRP A 369 -8.19 -23.96 7.92
C TRP A 369 -9.27 -24.66 8.75
N GLN A 370 -9.96 -25.61 8.14
CA GLN A 370 -11.04 -26.39 8.77
C GLN A 370 -10.57 -27.19 10.00
N ASP A 371 -9.27 -27.48 10.10
CA ASP A 371 -8.66 -28.13 11.27
C ASP A 371 -8.38 -27.17 12.44
N GLY A 372 -8.69 -25.88 12.26
CA GLY A 372 -8.47 -24.82 13.25
C GLY A 372 -7.06 -24.24 13.24
N MET A 373 -6.18 -24.64 12.30
CA MET A 373 -4.89 -24.00 12.09
C MET A 373 -5.09 -22.57 11.61
N THR A 374 -4.30 -21.63 12.14
CA THR A 374 -4.30 -20.23 11.69
C THR A 374 -2.92 -19.81 11.18
N CYS A 375 -2.93 -19.00 10.13
CA CYS A 375 -1.75 -18.34 9.56
C CYS A 375 -2.06 -16.85 9.51
N HIS A 376 -1.24 -16.03 10.15
CA HIS A 376 -1.47 -14.59 10.19
C HIS A 376 -0.18 -13.80 10.25
N TYR A 377 -0.23 -12.61 9.67
CA TYR A 377 0.82 -11.61 9.75
C TYR A 377 0.19 -10.23 9.87
N ALA A 378 0.34 -9.60 11.03
CA ALA A 378 -0.21 -8.30 11.36
C ALA A 378 0.72 -7.44 12.22
N ALA A 379 0.28 -6.24 12.60
CA ALA A 379 0.89 -5.45 13.67
C ALA A 379 0.90 -6.24 15.00
N ALA A 380 1.79 -5.87 15.93
CA ALA A 380 2.06 -6.66 17.13
C ALA A 380 0.83 -6.86 18.03
N ASP A 381 0.01 -5.83 18.17
CA ASP A 381 -1.25 -5.81 18.91
C ASP A 381 -2.31 -6.70 18.23
N LEU A 382 -2.49 -6.57 16.91
CA LEU A 382 -3.44 -7.40 16.17
C LEU A 382 -3.02 -8.88 16.14
N ASN A 383 -1.73 -9.17 16.04
CA ASN A 383 -1.22 -10.54 16.15
C ASN A 383 -1.56 -11.19 17.51
N ALA A 384 -1.52 -10.41 18.61
CA ALA A 384 -1.92 -10.91 19.91
C ALA A 384 -3.41 -11.29 19.92
N GLN A 385 -4.26 -10.44 19.33
CA GLN A 385 -5.70 -10.71 19.20
C GLN A 385 -6.02 -11.89 18.28
N PHE A 386 -5.28 -12.07 17.19
CA PHE A 386 -5.43 -13.23 16.31
C PHE A 386 -5.07 -14.55 17.00
N LYS A 387 -4.09 -14.54 17.91
CA LYS A 387 -3.77 -15.70 18.73
C LYS A 387 -4.88 -16.03 19.72
N GLU A 388 -5.52 -15.01 20.29
CA GLU A 388 -6.60 -15.18 21.26
C GLU A 388 -7.91 -15.63 20.59
N PHE A 389 -8.33 -14.93 19.52
CA PHE A 389 -9.66 -15.09 18.92
C PHE A 389 -9.67 -15.83 17.58
N GLY A 390 -8.53 -16.34 17.08
CA GLY A 390 -8.41 -16.85 15.71
C GLY A 390 -9.45 -17.89 15.27
N ARG A 391 -9.93 -18.72 16.19
CA ARG A 391 -10.99 -19.72 15.91
C ARG A 391 -12.38 -19.12 15.78
N GLU A 392 -12.59 -17.93 16.31
CA GLU A 392 -13.87 -17.22 16.31
C GLU A 392 -13.92 -16.09 15.28
N ILE A 393 -12.81 -15.75 14.64
CA ILE A 393 -12.76 -14.67 13.64
C ILE A 393 -13.68 -15.02 12.45
N VAL A 394 -14.51 -14.06 12.07
CA VAL A 394 -15.48 -14.17 10.98
C VAL A 394 -15.08 -13.31 9.78
N ALA A 395 -14.60 -12.09 10.02
CA ALA A 395 -14.14 -11.19 8.98
C ALA A 395 -13.03 -10.28 9.50
N VAL A 396 -12.05 -9.99 8.65
CA VAL A 396 -10.94 -9.07 8.94
C VAL A 396 -10.82 -8.06 7.81
N ALA A 397 -10.70 -6.78 8.15
CA ALA A 397 -10.36 -5.70 7.26
C ALA A 397 -9.05 -5.06 7.72
N PHE A 398 -8.12 -4.90 6.77
CA PHE A 398 -6.85 -4.21 6.97
C PHE A 398 -6.91 -2.85 6.24
N GLY A 399 -6.43 -1.80 6.90
CA GLY A 399 -6.45 -0.43 6.39
C GLY A 399 -5.06 0.22 6.32
N PHE A 400 -5.03 1.55 6.20
CA PHE A 400 -3.80 2.34 6.17
C PHE A 400 -3.05 2.30 7.49
N ASP A 401 -1.71 2.33 7.42
CA ASP A 401 -0.82 2.47 8.59
C ASP A 401 -1.12 1.48 9.73
N ASP A 402 -1.27 0.21 9.36
CA ASP A 402 -1.61 -0.89 10.28
C ASP A 402 -2.96 -0.75 11.00
N SER A 403 -3.85 0.14 10.55
CA SER A 403 -5.24 0.16 11.02
C SER A 403 -5.97 -1.13 10.64
N TYR A 404 -6.92 -1.53 11.48
CA TYR A 404 -7.69 -2.75 11.27
C TYR A 404 -9.05 -2.70 11.93
N LEU A 405 -9.91 -3.58 11.46
CA LEU A 405 -11.17 -3.93 12.08
C LEU A 405 -11.44 -5.41 11.83
N PHE A 406 -11.78 -6.17 12.86
CA PHE A 406 -12.25 -7.53 12.68
C PHE A 406 -13.45 -7.84 13.54
N SER A 407 -14.24 -8.80 13.08
CA SER A 407 -15.38 -9.34 13.81
C SER A 407 -15.11 -10.78 14.20
N TYR A 408 -15.59 -11.15 15.39
CA TYR A 408 -15.39 -12.49 15.94
C TYR A 408 -16.59 -12.93 16.79
N GLY A 409 -16.83 -14.23 16.82
CA GLY A 409 -17.84 -14.87 17.64
C GLY A 409 -18.50 -16.04 16.93
N THR A 410 -19.15 -16.88 17.72
CA THR A 410 -19.84 -18.09 17.25
C THR A 410 -21.32 -17.84 16.95
N ASN A 411 -21.79 -16.60 16.95
CA ASN A 411 -23.19 -16.31 16.62
C ASN A 411 -23.27 -15.09 15.73
N LEU A 412 -23.66 -15.27 14.46
CA LEU A 412 -23.78 -14.18 13.49
C LEU A 412 -24.72 -13.05 13.93
N SER A 413 -25.71 -13.35 14.79
CA SER A 413 -26.62 -12.34 15.34
C SER A 413 -26.04 -11.54 16.52
N LYS A 414 -24.90 -11.98 17.07
CA LYS A 414 -24.23 -11.41 18.25
C LYS A 414 -22.71 -11.40 18.08
N LEU A 415 -22.23 -10.93 16.93
CA LEU A 415 -20.79 -10.80 16.69
C LEU A 415 -20.21 -9.66 17.53
N ARG A 416 -19.02 -9.89 18.07
CA ARG A 416 -18.18 -8.84 18.66
C ARG A 416 -17.27 -8.29 17.57
N HIS A 417 -16.76 -7.09 17.78
CA HIS A 417 -15.78 -6.46 16.90
C HIS A 417 -14.65 -5.85 17.72
N CYS A 418 -13.47 -5.76 17.13
CA CYS A 418 -12.34 -5.01 17.64
C CYS A 418 -11.62 -4.33 16.48
N GLY A 419 -11.14 -3.11 16.69
CA GLY A 419 -10.42 -2.37 15.68
C GLY A 419 -9.64 -1.21 16.29
N ASP A 420 -8.56 -0.86 15.60
CA ASP A 420 -7.82 0.38 15.80
C ASP A 420 -7.74 1.07 14.44
N LEU A 421 -8.48 2.18 14.29
CA LEU A 421 -8.60 2.90 13.03
C LEU A 421 -7.52 3.97 12.85
N LYS A 422 -6.59 4.14 13.81
CA LYS A 422 -5.44 5.06 13.76
C LYS A 422 -5.77 6.49 13.28
N GLU A 423 -6.98 6.97 13.58
CA GLU A 423 -7.54 8.27 13.15
C GLU A 423 -7.77 8.45 11.63
N TYR A 424 -7.52 7.43 10.80
CA TYR A 424 -7.70 7.54 9.34
C TYR A 424 -9.16 7.44 8.88
N TYR A 425 -10.04 6.90 9.72
CA TYR A 425 -11.46 6.66 9.38
C TYR A 425 -12.40 7.28 10.42
N PRO A 426 -12.45 8.62 10.54
CA PRO A 426 -13.20 9.30 11.58
C PRO A 426 -14.71 9.02 11.52
N ASP A 427 -15.30 8.98 10.32
CA ASP A 427 -16.74 8.68 10.15
C ASP A 427 -17.08 7.24 10.57
N LEU A 428 -16.16 6.30 10.29
CA LEU A 428 -16.32 4.90 10.70
C LEU A 428 -16.14 4.74 12.20
N GLN A 429 -15.18 5.45 12.79
CA GLN A 429 -14.97 5.50 14.23
C GLN A 429 -16.21 6.06 14.93
N GLN A 430 -16.74 7.19 14.44
CA GLN A 430 -17.98 7.80 14.94
C GLN A 430 -19.17 6.84 14.82
N PHE A 431 -19.30 6.12 13.71
CA PHE A 431 -20.35 5.11 13.55
C PHE A 431 -20.27 4.02 14.63
N PHE A 432 -19.09 3.52 14.98
CA PHE A 432 -18.93 2.53 16.05
C PHE A 432 -19.18 3.11 17.45
N ASP A 433 -18.78 4.35 17.67
CA ASP A 433 -18.98 5.05 18.95
C ASP A 433 -20.48 5.32 19.21
N ASP A 434 -21.22 5.69 18.16
CA ASP A 434 -22.67 5.92 18.19
C ASP A 434 -23.47 4.61 18.25
N ALA A 435 -22.99 3.56 17.59
CA ALA A 435 -23.66 2.27 17.48
C ALA A 435 -23.32 1.30 18.64
N LYS A 436 -23.36 1.78 19.89
CA LYS A 436 -23.21 0.95 21.10
C LYS A 436 -24.24 -0.18 21.11
N GLY A 437 -23.82 -1.38 20.69
CA GLY A 437 -24.65 -2.59 20.65
C GLY A 437 -25.11 -3.03 19.27
N LEU A 438 -24.24 -2.96 18.24
CA LEU A 438 -24.49 -3.58 16.94
C LEU A 438 -24.82 -5.07 17.07
N SER A 439 -26.11 -5.40 17.00
CA SER A 439 -26.57 -6.70 16.53
C SER A 439 -26.60 -6.63 15.01
N ILE A 440 -25.69 -7.33 14.34
CA ILE A 440 -25.76 -7.50 12.88
C ILE A 440 -26.96 -8.41 12.63
N ILE A 441 -28.15 -7.82 12.46
CA ILE A 441 -29.37 -8.56 12.15
C ILE A 441 -29.24 -9.07 10.72
N VAL A 442 -28.91 -10.35 10.58
CA VAL A 442 -29.13 -11.08 9.33
C VAL A 442 -30.64 -11.12 9.11
N ARG A 443 -31.19 -10.19 8.32
CA ARG A 443 -32.57 -10.28 7.83
C ARG A 443 -32.68 -11.52 6.93
N ARG A 444 -33.09 -12.66 7.51
CA ARG A 444 -33.69 -13.73 6.72
C ARG A 444 -35.04 -13.21 6.22
N SER A 445 -35.18 -13.00 4.91
CA SER A 445 -36.50 -12.73 4.32
C SER A 445 -37.35 -14.01 4.34
N PRO A 446 -38.69 -13.88 4.34
CA PRO A 446 -39.60 -14.99 4.56
C PRO A 446 -39.52 -15.98 3.41
N SER A 447 -39.62 -17.27 3.77
CA SER A 447 -39.92 -18.36 2.84
C SER A 447 -41.06 -17.96 1.89
N GLN A 448 -40.77 -17.84 0.61
CA GLN A 448 -41.79 -17.96 -0.42
C GLN A 448 -41.93 -19.45 -0.71
N GLY A 449 -42.85 -20.08 0.00
CA GLY A 449 -43.53 -21.29 -0.50
C GLY A 449 -44.54 -20.90 -1.59
N PRO A 450 -45.27 -21.86 -2.16
CA PRO A 450 -45.86 -23.00 -1.45
C PRO A 450 -45.02 -24.27 -1.35
#